data_AF-A0A182QWQ5-F1
#
_entry.id   AF-A0A182QWQ5-F1
#
_cell.length_a   1.000
_cell.length_b   1.000
_cell.length_c   1.000
_cell.angle_alpha   90.00
_cell.angle_beta   90.00
_cell.angle_gamma   90.00
#
_symmetry.space_group_name_H-M   'P 1'
#
loop_
_entity.id
_entity.type
_entity.pdbx_description
1 polymer ?
#
loop_
_entity_poly.entity_id
_entity_poly.type
_entity_poly.pdbx_seq_one_letter_code
_entity_poly.pdbx_strand_id
1 'polypeptide(L)'
;MIDVASNDDPNGSDSIIRSVPLTGPSSDKRWFKHEGADVSRTESQIPFSSAGYLDAIYNIVLSYLHETLDHIALVLLAYSLLCIVLYRVVVYRQRRWLVRRAHLPPCNRALLVTAHPDDEVMFFGPTILELRRRQCRVFVLCLSEGNHDRKGPIRRQELWDACESLGIRPEDITLVNATHLQDDPATEWKTVTIANQLLRQVESLDVELLITFDKEGVSGHPNHCAIYFATASLCLSGLIPSSCKVLTLETVNLCRKYMSIFDLPVSLLLSTNWVILNWKARRAVQNAMRLHNSQMVWFRKLYIVFSRYMVINSLREINKSDVEFEILDT
;
A
#
# COMPACT_ATOMS: atom_id res chain seq x y z
N MET A 1 -4.13 50.52 -53.46
CA MET A 1 -5.59 50.67 -53.55
C MET A 1 -6.17 50.35 -52.18
N ILE A 2 -6.61 51.29 -51.33
CA ILE A 2 -7.03 52.70 -51.57
C ILE A 2 -8.18 52.71 -52.61
N ASP A 3 -9.41 53.14 -52.35
CA ASP A 3 -10.01 54.05 -51.35
C ASP A 3 -11.08 53.33 -50.47
N VAL A 4 -11.54 53.77 -49.28
CA VAL A 4 -11.77 55.09 -48.64
C VAL A 4 -13.15 55.72 -48.95
N ALA A 5 -13.88 55.95 -47.84
CA ALA A 5 -14.92 56.97 -47.57
C ALA A 5 -16.37 56.76 -48.09
N SER A 6 -17.43 57.27 -47.42
CA SER A 6 -17.59 57.93 -46.10
C SER A 6 -19.09 58.05 -45.76
N ASN A 7 -19.44 58.20 -44.47
CA ASN A 7 -20.39 59.23 -44.04
C ASN A 7 -20.36 59.42 -42.51
N ASP A 8 -19.95 60.62 -42.12
CA ASP A 8 -20.06 61.28 -40.81
C ASP A 8 -21.56 61.53 -40.46
N ASP A 9 -22.06 61.98 -39.30
CA ASP A 9 -21.62 62.29 -37.91
C ASP A 9 -22.95 62.50 -37.10
N PRO A 10 -23.08 63.15 -35.91
CA PRO A 10 -22.19 63.35 -34.76
C PRO A 10 -22.86 63.00 -33.38
N ASN A 11 -22.17 63.38 -32.28
CA ASN A 11 -22.51 63.32 -30.84
C ASN A 11 -22.05 62.05 -30.09
N GLY A 12 -21.19 62.10 -29.06
CA GLY A 12 -20.47 63.24 -28.42
C GLY A 12 -20.56 63.22 -26.89
N SER A 13 -19.42 63.43 -26.22
CA SER A 13 -19.20 63.62 -24.77
C SER A 13 -19.22 62.40 -23.81
N ASP A 14 -17.99 61.99 -23.49
CA ASP A 14 -17.34 62.03 -22.17
C ASP A 14 -17.72 61.08 -21.01
N SER A 15 -16.67 60.38 -20.58
CA SER A 15 -16.53 59.65 -19.33
C SER A 15 -16.42 60.56 -18.10
N ILE A 16 -17.15 60.26 -17.01
CA ILE A 16 -16.94 60.88 -15.70
C ILE A 16 -16.76 59.81 -14.62
N ILE A 17 -15.57 59.77 -14.03
CA ILE A 17 -15.27 59.03 -12.81
C ILE A 17 -15.95 59.76 -11.64
N ARG A 18 -16.82 59.08 -10.89
CA ARG A 18 -17.41 59.62 -9.65
C ARG A 18 -16.66 59.13 -8.42
N SER A 19 -15.97 60.04 -7.75
CA SER A 19 -15.56 59.91 -6.36
C SER A 19 -16.77 60.08 -5.42
N VAL A 20 -16.78 59.37 -4.30
CA VAL A 20 -17.79 59.50 -3.23
C VAL A 20 -17.12 60.07 -1.98
N PRO A 21 -17.68 61.09 -1.29
CA PRO A 21 -16.99 61.77 -0.20
C PRO A 21 -17.10 61.05 1.16
N LEU A 22 -16.11 61.27 2.01
CA LEU A 22 -16.15 60.92 3.43
C LEU A 22 -17.06 61.88 4.22
N THR A 23 -18.06 61.36 4.92
CA THR A 23 -18.89 62.11 5.86
C THR A 23 -18.27 62.10 7.26
N GLY A 24 -17.86 63.26 7.77
CA GLY A 24 -17.45 63.43 9.18
C GLY A 24 -18.67 63.57 10.12
N PRO A 25 -18.56 63.21 11.42
CA PRO A 25 -19.64 63.40 12.38
C PRO A 25 -19.76 64.88 12.81
N SER A 26 -21.00 65.33 12.99
CA SER A 26 -21.33 66.70 13.41
C SER A 26 -21.01 66.99 14.88
N SER A 27 -20.64 68.23 15.15
CA SER A 27 -20.56 68.77 16.51
C SER A 27 -21.95 69.06 17.08
N ASP A 28 -22.25 68.55 18.27
CA ASP A 28 -23.24 69.15 19.16
C ASP A 28 -22.64 69.32 20.57
N LYS A 29 -22.89 70.50 21.17
CA LYS A 29 -22.31 70.92 22.45
C LYS A 29 -23.39 71.54 23.34
N ARG A 30 -23.23 71.30 24.66
CA ARG A 30 -24.13 71.72 25.77
C ARG A 30 -25.42 70.86 25.79
N TRP A 31 -25.96 70.46 26.93
CA TRP A 31 -25.87 71.03 28.29
C TRP A 31 -25.40 69.95 29.34
N PHE A 32 -24.92 70.26 30.56
CA PHE A 32 -24.79 71.59 31.19
C PHE A 32 -23.50 71.91 32.00
N LYS A 33 -23.39 71.51 33.29
CA LYS A 33 -22.51 72.12 34.31
C LYS A 33 -21.97 71.15 35.37
N HIS A 34 -20.69 71.36 35.69
CA HIS A 34 -20.02 71.29 37.00
C HIS A 34 -20.62 70.47 38.15
N GLU A 35 -19.83 69.50 38.61
CA GLU A 35 -19.27 69.52 39.97
C GLU A 35 -17.78 69.15 39.88
N GLY A 36 -16.94 69.75 40.72
CA GLY A 36 -15.50 69.51 40.74
C GLY A 36 -15.11 68.69 41.95
N ALA A 37 -14.38 67.61 41.75
CA ALA A 37 -13.67 66.90 42.81
C ALA A 37 -12.32 66.39 42.27
N ASP A 38 -11.31 66.50 43.12
CA ASP A 38 -9.91 66.34 42.78
C ASP A 38 -9.44 64.88 42.86
N VAL A 39 -8.26 64.62 42.28
CA VAL A 39 -7.35 63.49 42.60
C VAL A 39 -7.99 62.12 42.96
N SER A 40 -8.08 61.22 41.97
CA SER A 40 -7.12 60.09 41.85
C SER A 40 -7.55 59.11 40.75
N ARG A 41 -6.79 59.10 39.64
CA ARG A 41 -6.73 57.88 38.82
C ARG A 41 -5.90 56.86 39.59
N THR A 42 -6.56 55.95 40.28
CA THR A 42 -5.95 54.66 40.59
C THR A 42 -5.82 53.91 39.27
N GLU A 43 -4.73 54.15 38.54
CA GLU A 43 -4.27 53.17 37.57
C GLU A 43 -3.91 51.91 38.36
N SER A 44 -4.88 51.01 38.48
CA SER A 44 -4.64 49.64 38.90
C SER A 44 -3.86 48.95 37.79
N GLN A 45 -2.56 49.24 37.72
CA GLN A 45 -1.60 48.43 37.00
C GLN A 45 -1.63 47.05 37.65
N ILE A 46 -2.47 46.17 37.12
CA ILE A 46 -2.43 44.76 37.45
C ILE A 46 -1.00 44.31 37.10
N PRO A 47 -0.21 43.80 38.07
CA PRO A 47 1.09 43.24 37.75
C PRO A 47 0.83 41.94 37.00
N PHE A 48 0.71 42.05 35.67
CA PHE A 48 0.52 40.90 34.80
C PHE A 48 1.84 40.11 34.80
N SER A 49 1.94 39.21 35.75
CA SER A 49 3.15 38.46 36.03
C SER A 49 3.53 37.61 34.81
N SER A 50 4.80 37.23 34.73
CA SER A 50 5.27 36.26 33.73
C SER A 50 4.45 34.96 33.76
N ALA A 51 3.93 34.57 34.94
CA ALA A 51 3.00 33.45 35.08
C ALA A 51 1.68 33.67 34.30
N GLY A 52 1.06 34.86 34.36
CA GLY A 52 -0.16 35.15 33.60
C GLY A 52 0.03 35.10 32.07
N TYR A 53 1.20 35.49 31.57
CA TYR A 53 1.54 35.30 30.15
C TYR A 53 1.77 33.82 29.80
N LEU A 54 2.44 33.07 30.66
CA LEU A 54 2.64 31.62 30.49
C LEU A 54 1.31 30.86 30.51
N ASP A 55 0.40 31.20 31.43
CA ASP A 55 -0.94 30.62 31.52
C ASP A 55 -1.79 30.96 30.29
N ALA A 56 -1.73 32.19 29.78
CA ALA A 56 -2.42 32.56 28.55
C ALA A 56 -1.89 31.78 27.34
N ILE A 57 -0.57 31.69 27.17
CA ILE A 57 0.06 30.89 26.10
C ILE A 57 -0.30 29.41 26.24
N TYR A 58 -0.24 28.85 27.46
CA TYR A 58 -0.59 27.47 27.76
C TYR A 58 -2.04 27.14 27.36
N ASN A 59 -3.00 27.97 27.76
CA ASN A 59 -4.41 27.77 27.40
C ASN A 59 -4.65 27.89 25.88
N ILE A 60 -3.98 28.82 25.19
CA ILE A 60 -4.05 28.95 23.73
C ILE A 60 -3.48 27.69 23.05
N VAL A 61 -2.31 27.20 23.49
CA VAL A 61 -1.68 25.97 22.96
C VAL A 61 -2.56 24.75 23.21
N LEU A 62 -3.19 24.63 24.38
CA LEU A 62 -4.16 23.58 24.68
C LEU A 62 -5.38 23.63 23.76
N SER A 63 -5.94 24.81 23.49
CA SER A 63 -7.09 24.97 22.59
C SER A 63 -6.75 24.50 21.18
N TYR A 64 -5.64 24.98 20.61
CA TYR A 64 -5.16 24.54 19.29
C TYR A 64 -4.85 23.03 19.25
N LEU A 65 -4.27 22.48 20.32
CA LEU A 65 -4.02 21.04 20.41
C LEU A 65 -5.32 20.24 20.44
N HIS A 66 -6.33 20.68 21.18
CA HIS A 66 -7.63 20.02 21.25
C HIS A 66 -8.35 20.04 19.90
N GLU A 67 -8.46 21.22 19.25
CA GLU A 67 -9.03 21.37 17.91
C GLU A 67 -8.28 20.51 16.87
N THR A 68 -6.94 20.46 16.96
CA THR A 68 -6.12 19.62 16.07
C THR A 68 -6.40 18.13 16.30
N LEU A 69 -6.55 17.69 17.55
CA LEU A 69 -6.90 16.29 17.87
C LEU A 69 -8.30 15.92 17.37
N ASP A 70 -9.27 16.82 17.49
CA ASP A 70 -10.64 16.61 16.98
C ASP A 70 -10.63 16.49 15.44
N HIS A 71 -9.89 17.36 14.75
CA HIS A 71 -9.71 17.26 13.30
C HIS A 71 -9.01 15.97 12.88
N ILE A 72 -7.95 15.54 13.57
CA ILE A 72 -7.28 14.26 13.31
C ILE A 72 -8.25 13.08 13.53
N ALA A 73 -9.01 13.08 14.63
CA ALA A 73 -9.99 12.05 14.93
C ALA A 73 -11.09 11.96 13.84
N LEU A 74 -11.59 13.11 13.38
CA LEU A 74 -12.60 13.17 12.30
C LEU A 74 -12.05 12.67 10.97
N VAL A 75 -10.80 13.01 10.61
CA VAL A 75 -10.14 12.50 9.40
C VAL A 75 -9.92 10.99 9.48
N LEU A 76 -9.46 10.46 10.62
CA LEU A 76 -9.28 9.02 10.82
C LEU A 76 -10.61 8.25 10.78
N LEU A 77 -11.69 8.82 11.33
CA LEU A 77 -13.04 8.27 11.24
C LEU A 77 -13.52 8.24 9.78
N ALA A 78 -13.40 9.35 9.06
CA ALA A 78 -13.81 9.45 7.65
C ALA A 78 -13.03 8.48 6.76
N TYR A 79 -11.71 8.37 6.97
CA TYR A 79 -10.85 7.40 6.27
C TYR A 79 -11.23 5.95 6.58
N SER A 80 -11.53 5.65 7.86
CA SER A 80 -11.98 4.32 8.27
C SER A 80 -13.31 3.94 7.64
N LEU A 81 -14.27 4.87 7.60
CA LEU A 81 -15.56 4.70 6.93
C LEU A 81 -15.37 4.48 5.41
N LEU A 82 -14.52 5.28 4.76
CA LEU A 82 -14.17 5.10 3.34
C LEU A 82 -13.62 3.69 3.07
N CYS A 83 -12.66 3.22 3.88
CA CYS A 83 -12.09 1.89 3.73
C CYS A 83 -13.14 0.78 3.90
N ILE A 84 -14.03 0.89 4.90
CA ILE A 84 -15.10 -0.08 5.13
C ILE A 84 -16.10 -0.07 3.97
N VAL A 85 -16.51 1.11 3.47
CA VAL A 85 -17.44 1.24 2.34
C VAL A 85 -16.81 0.67 1.06
N LEU A 86 -15.58 1.03 0.73
CA LEU A 86 -14.86 0.47 -0.43
C LEU A 86 -14.73 -1.05 -0.32
N TYR A 87 -14.33 -1.58 0.84
CA TYR A 87 -14.25 -3.02 1.07
C TYR A 87 -15.61 -3.71 0.86
N ARG A 88 -16.69 -3.12 1.38
CA ARG A 88 -18.06 -3.62 1.19
C ARG A 88 -18.48 -3.59 -0.29
N VAL A 89 -18.17 -2.53 -1.03
CA VAL A 89 -18.46 -2.42 -2.47
C VAL A 89 -17.72 -3.49 -3.26
N VAL A 90 -16.39 -3.55 -3.12
CA VAL A 90 -15.53 -4.48 -3.87
C VAL A 90 -15.84 -5.95 -3.57
N VAL A 91 -16.18 -6.29 -2.32
CA VAL A 91 -16.44 -7.69 -1.92
C VAL A 91 -17.87 -8.15 -2.20
N TYR A 92 -18.89 -7.33 -1.93
CA TYR A 92 -20.29 -7.77 -1.95
C TYR A 92 -21.08 -7.33 -3.18
N ARG A 93 -20.73 -6.23 -3.86
CA ARG A 93 -21.48 -5.71 -5.03
C ARG A 93 -20.90 -6.20 -6.37
N GLN A 94 -20.68 -7.51 -6.49
CA GLN A 94 -20.00 -8.17 -7.63
C GLN A 94 -20.59 -7.91 -9.03
N ARG A 95 -21.81 -7.38 -9.16
CA ARG A 95 -22.61 -7.49 -10.40
C ARG A 95 -22.84 -6.19 -11.18
N ARG A 96 -22.47 -5.00 -10.68
CA ARG A 96 -22.90 -3.70 -11.29
C ARG A 96 -21.94 -2.48 -11.16
N TRP A 97 -20.69 -2.60 -10.73
CA TRP A 97 -19.80 -1.41 -10.55
C TRP A 97 -18.35 -1.59 -11.06
N LEU A 98 -17.68 -0.44 -11.24
CA LEU A 98 -16.42 -0.25 -11.98
C LEU A 98 -15.19 -1.02 -11.46
N VAL A 99 -15.13 -1.36 -10.16
CA VAL A 99 -13.93 -1.92 -9.53
C VAL A 99 -14.06 -3.43 -9.32
N ARG A 100 -13.16 -4.21 -9.93
CA ARG A 100 -13.10 -5.66 -9.76
C ARG A 100 -12.36 -6.03 -8.47
N ARG A 101 -12.83 -7.09 -7.80
CA ARG A 101 -12.18 -7.69 -6.61
C ARG A 101 -10.72 -8.10 -6.82
N ALA A 102 -10.38 -8.47 -8.05
CA ALA A 102 -9.01 -8.74 -8.44
C ALA A 102 -8.77 -8.33 -9.89
N HIS A 103 -7.64 -7.67 -10.11
CA HIS A 103 -7.05 -7.41 -11.42
C HIS A 103 -5.79 -8.27 -11.51
N LEU A 104 -5.87 -9.32 -12.32
CA LEU A 104 -4.80 -10.26 -12.66
C LEU A 104 -5.01 -10.66 -14.12
N PRO A 105 -3.94 -10.95 -14.88
CA PRO A 105 -4.07 -11.50 -16.23
C PRO A 105 -4.86 -12.82 -16.23
N PRO A 106 -5.52 -13.18 -17.33
CA PRO A 106 -6.09 -14.52 -17.50
C PRO A 106 -4.95 -15.54 -17.68
N CYS A 107 -5.04 -16.67 -16.98
CA CYS A 107 -4.13 -17.79 -17.15
C CYS A 107 -4.77 -19.10 -16.64
N ASN A 108 -4.38 -20.23 -17.25
CA ASN A 108 -4.79 -21.58 -16.86
C ASN A 108 -3.79 -22.25 -15.92
N ARG A 109 -2.50 -21.86 -16.00
CA ARG A 109 -1.39 -22.44 -15.23
C ARG A 109 -0.49 -21.32 -14.69
N ALA A 110 -0.38 -21.26 -13.37
CA ALA A 110 0.43 -20.26 -12.68
C ALA A 110 1.47 -20.94 -11.76
N LEU A 111 2.71 -20.46 -11.77
CA LEU A 111 3.78 -20.90 -10.90
C LEU A 111 4.05 -19.82 -9.85
N LEU A 112 3.84 -20.15 -8.58
CA LEU A 112 4.29 -19.35 -7.45
C LEU A 112 5.69 -19.82 -7.04
N VAL A 113 6.63 -18.89 -6.91
CA VAL A 113 8.01 -19.17 -6.45
C VAL A 113 8.28 -18.47 -5.13
N THR A 114 8.69 -19.25 -4.13
CA THR A 114 9.04 -18.79 -2.78
C THR A 114 10.42 -19.28 -2.34
N ALA A 115 10.98 -18.67 -1.29
CA ALA A 115 12.25 -19.10 -0.73
C ALA A 115 12.05 -20.19 0.32
N HIS A 116 11.07 -20.01 1.21
CA HIS A 116 10.90 -20.82 2.41
C HIS A 116 9.46 -21.35 2.56
N PRO A 117 9.27 -22.44 3.32
CA PRO A 117 7.96 -22.83 3.84
C PRO A 117 7.39 -21.74 4.74
N ASP A 118 6.16 -21.29 4.44
CA ASP A 118 5.37 -20.20 5.04
C ASP A 118 5.15 -19.00 4.11
N ASP A 119 6.10 -18.67 3.24
CA ASP A 119 6.03 -17.56 2.28
C ASP A 119 4.73 -17.61 1.46
N GLU A 120 4.34 -18.81 1.03
CA GLU A 120 3.25 -19.05 0.10
C GLU A 120 1.90 -18.59 0.68
N VAL A 121 1.71 -18.75 1.98
CA VAL A 121 0.51 -18.27 2.68
C VAL A 121 0.75 -16.89 3.31
N MET A 122 1.96 -16.64 3.84
CA MET A 122 2.32 -15.40 4.53
C MET A 122 2.19 -14.20 3.60
N PHE A 123 2.60 -14.36 2.35
CA PHE A 123 2.64 -13.30 1.36
C PHE A 123 1.64 -13.50 0.22
N PHE A 124 1.43 -14.72 -0.27
CA PHE A 124 0.67 -14.97 -1.52
C PHE A 124 -0.72 -15.61 -1.36
N GLY A 125 -1.16 -15.86 -0.12
CA GLY A 125 -2.46 -16.47 0.18
C GLY A 125 -3.67 -15.85 -0.56
N PRO A 126 -3.79 -14.50 -0.67
CA PRO A 126 -4.80 -13.88 -1.52
C PRO A 126 -4.73 -14.29 -2.98
N THR A 127 -3.54 -14.25 -3.57
CA THR A 127 -3.30 -14.56 -4.98
C THR A 127 -3.60 -16.02 -5.30
N ILE A 128 -3.12 -16.96 -4.46
CA ILE A 128 -3.44 -18.39 -4.56
C ILE A 128 -4.96 -18.60 -4.62
N LEU A 129 -5.71 -18.08 -3.64
CA LEU A 129 -7.15 -18.30 -3.57
C LEU A 129 -7.93 -17.66 -4.73
N GLU A 130 -7.46 -16.55 -5.28
CA GLU A 130 -8.09 -15.93 -6.46
C GLU A 130 -7.79 -16.69 -7.75
N LEU A 131 -6.57 -17.20 -7.93
CA LEU A 131 -6.22 -18.07 -9.06
C LEU A 131 -7.04 -19.37 -9.03
N ARG A 132 -7.13 -20.04 -7.88
CA ARG A 132 -7.98 -21.22 -7.70
C ARG A 132 -9.47 -20.91 -7.93
N ARG A 133 -9.96 -19.74 -7.52
CA ARG A 133 -11.33 -19.26 -7.82
C ARG A 133 -11.57 -19.01 -9.32
N ARG A 134 -10.52 -18.76 -10.10
CA ARG A 134 -10.56 -18.66 -11.57
C ARG A 134 -10.36 -20.01 -12.28
N GLN A 135 -10.33 -21.12 -11.53
CA GLN A 135 -10.04 -22.47 -12.02
C GLN A 135 -8.61 -22.65 -12.59
N CYS A 136 -7.70 -21.72 -12.31
CA CYS A 136 -6.29 -21.84 -12.64
C CYS A 136 -5.64 -22.97 -11.82
N ARG A 137 -4.77 -23.77 -12.44
CA ARG A 137 -3.85 -24.70 -11.78
C ARG A 137 -2.68 -23.90 -11.23
N VAL A 138 -2.53 -23.94 -9.91
CA VAL A 138 -1.44 -23.24 -9.20
C VAL A 138 -0.38 -24.28 -8.83
N PHE A 139 0.85 -24.02 -9.22
CA PHE A 139 2.04 -24.75 -8.82
C PHE A 139 2.82 -23.94 -7.79
N VAL A 140 3.50 -24.61 -6.87
CA VAL A 140 4.36 -23.95 -5.87
C VAL A 140 5.77 -24.51 -5.97
N LEU A 141 6.75 -23.63 -6.20
CA LEU A 141 8.18 -23.94 -6.14
C LEU A 141 8.77 -23.24 -4.91
N CYS A 142 8.99 -24.00 -3.85
CA CYS A 142 9.70 -23.53 -2.66
C CYS A 142 11.18 -23.93 -2.78
N LEU A 143 12.08 -22.95 -2.79
CA LEU A 143 13.49 -23.17 -3.16
C LEU A 143 14.39 -23.71 -2.04
N SER A 144 13.90 -23.73 -0.80
CA SER A 144 14.58 -24.31 0.36
C SER A 144 13.60 -24.99 1.31
N GLU A 145 14.08 -25.91 2.13
CA GLU A 145 13.30 -26.54 3.22
C GLU A 145 13.13 -25.62 4.45
N GLY A 146 13.72 -24.40 4.43
CA GLY A 146 13.72 -23.51 5.59
C GLY A 146 14.45 -24.14 6.78
N ASN A 147 15.58 -24.81 6.55
CA ASN A 147 16.19 -25.70 7.53
C ASN A 147 17.15 -25.01 8.52
N HIS A 148 17.19 -23.67 8.61
CA HIS A 148 18.10 -22.94 9.51
C HIS A 148 18.01 -23.44 10.97
N ASP A 149 16.78 -23.57 11.48
CA ASP A 149 16.47 -24.06 12.84
C ASP A 149 16.56 -25.60 12.98
N ARG A 150 17.08 -26.33 11.99
CA ARG A 150 17.06 -27.80 11.87
C ARG A 150 15.64 -28.41 11.88
N LYS A 151 14.66 -27.65 11.39
CA LYS A 151 13.22 -28.00 11.34
C LYS A 151 12.71 -28.37 9.95
N GLY A 152 13.57 -28.49 8.95
CA GLY A 152 13.21 -28.73 7.54
C GLY A 152 12.18 -29.85 7.32
N PRO A 153 12.33 -31.05 7.92
CA PRO A 153 11.34 -32.12 7.78
C PRO A 153 9.94 -31.77 8.31
N ILE A 154 9.85 -30.95 9.36
CA ILE A 154 8.58 -30.46 9.91
C ILE A 154 8.00 -29.38 8.99
N ARG A 155 8.80 -28.35 8.67
CA ARG A 155 8.42 -27.24 7.79
C ARG A 155 7.98 -27.72 6.39
N ARG A 156 8.57 -28.81 5.89
CA ARG A 156 8.13 -29.52 4.69
C ARG A 156 6.69 -30.02 4.82
N GLN A 157 6.33 -30.71 5.90
CA GLN A 157 4.96 -31.17 6.08
C GLN A 157 3.99 -29.98 6.23
N GLU A 158 4.39 -28.95 6.98
CA GLU A 158 3.60 -27.73 7.17
C GLU A 158 3.32 -27.00 5.83
N LEU A 159 4.28 -26.97 4.90
CA LEU A 159 4.09 -26.46 3.53
C LEU A 159 3.04 -27.25 2.75
N TRP A 160 3.10 -28.59 2.78
CA TRP A 160 2.13 -29.45 2.09
C TRP A 160 0.73 -29.25 2.67
N ASP A 161 0.57 -29.36 4.00
CA ASP A 161 -0.70 -29.17 4.70
C ASP A 161 -1.29 -27.77 4.41
N ALA A 162 -0.46 -26.73 4.41
CA ALA A 162 -0.87 -25.36 4.09
C ALA A 162 -1.34 -25.19 2.65
N CYS A 163 -0.57 -25.68 1.67
CA CYS A 163 -0.92 -25.64 0.25
C CYS A 163 -2.21 -26.42 -0.05
N GLU A 164 -2.35 -27.63 0.50
CA GLU A 164 -3.56 -28.46 0.36
C GLU A 164 -4.78 -27.78 0.96
N SER A 165 -4.64 -27.11 2.10
CA SER A 165 -5.74 -26.34 2.72
C SER A 165 -6.21 -25.14 1.88
N LEU A 166 -5.37 -24.63 0.97
CA LEU A 166 -5.71 -23.61 -0.04
C LEU A 166 -6.19 -24.22 -1.37
N GLY A 167 -6.26 -25.55 -1.47
CA GLY A 167 -6.74 -26.28 -2.64
C GLY A 167 -5.72 -26.46 -3.75
N ILE A 168 -4.42 -26.34 -3.45
CA ILE A 168 -3.31 -26.79 -4.29
C ILE A 168 -3.18 -28.31 -4.10
N ARG A 169 -2.77 -29.05 -5.14
CA ARG A 169 -2.66 -30.52 -5.04
C ARG A 169 -1.23 -30.93 -4.65
N PRO A 170 -1.02 -32.05 -3.94
CA PRO A 170 0.30 -32.51 -3.53
C PRO A 170 1.31 -32.63 -4.68
N GLU A 171 0.85 -33.04 -5.87
CA GLU A 171 1.67 -33.18 -7.08
C GLU A 171 2.01 -31.85 -7.78
N ASP A 172 1.36 -30.75 -7.39
CA ASP A 172 1.64 -29.40 -7.90
C ASP A 172 2.64 -28.63 -6.99
N ILE A 173 3.17 -29.27 -5.93
CA ILE A 173 4.11 -28.71 -4.96
C ILE A 173 5.51 -29.29 -5.19
N THR A 174 6.49 -28.43 -5.45
CA THR A 174 7.91 -28.77 -5.56
C THR A 174 8.70 -28.07 -4.46
N LEU A 175 9.39 -28.86 -3.64
CA LEU A 175 10.31 -28.38 -2.61
C LEU A 175 11.74 -28.74 -3.02
N VAL A 176 12.60 -27.75 -3.15
CA VAL A 176 14.02 -27.93 -3.51
C VAL A 176 14.84 -28.09 -2.24
N ASN A 177 15.64 -29.16 -2.21
CA ASN A 177 16.68 -29.37 -1.20
C ASN A 177 18.04 -29.41 -1.92
N ALA A 178 18.64 -28.24 -2.12
CA ALA A 178 19.92 -28.08 -2.79
C ALA A 178 20.95 -27.44 -1.85
N THR A 179 22.19 -27.92 -1.88
CA THR A 179 23.29 -27.43 -1.04
C THR A 179 23.58 -25.94 -1.21
N HIS A 180 23.32 -25.38 -2.40
CA HIS A 180 23.54 -23.97 -2.73
C HIS A 180 22.29 -23.08 -2.56
N LEU A 181 21.19 -23.62 -2.05
CA LEU A 181 19.95 -22.91 -1.74
C LEU A 181 19.49 -23.22 -0.30
N GLN A 182 20.45 -23.39 0.61
CA GLN A 182 20.14 -23.59 2.03
C GLN A 182 19.69 -22.27 2.67
N ASP A 183 18.74 -22.39 3.58
CA ASP A 183 18.28 -21.30 4.44
C ASP A 183 19.32 -21.07 5.55
N ASP A 184 20.28 -20.18 5.27
CA ASP A 184 21.33 -19.78 6.19
C ASP A 184 21.80 -18.34 5.89
N PRO A 185 21.86 -17.42 6.89
CA PRO A 185 22.29 -16.04 6.69
C PRO A 185 23.70 -15.85 6.11
N ALA A 186 24.57 -16.86 6.19
CA ALA A 186 25.90 -16.84 5.59
C ALA A 186 25.96 -17.46 4.18
N THR A 187 24.84 -18.00 3.66
CA THR A 187 24.78 -18.63 2.33
C THR A 187 24.17 -17.69 1.30
N GLU A 188 25.00 -17.21 0.37
CA GLU A 188 24.54 -16.45 -0.79
C GLU A 188 23.90 -17.38 -1.84
N TRP A 189 22.64 -17.11 -2.19
CA TRP A 189 21.93 -17.84 -3.24
C TRP A 189 22.31 -17.34 -4.63
N LYS A 190 23.11 -18.13 -5.37
CA LYS A 190 23.54 -17.76 -6.72
C LYS A 190 22.35 -17.69 -7.69
N THR A 191 22.16 -16.52 -8.29
CA THR A 191 21.09 -16.23 -9.27
C THR A 191 21.02 -17.26 -10.40
N VAL A 192 22.16 -17.70 -10.92
CA VAL A 192 22.26 -18.74 -11.98
C VAL A 192 21.65 -20.08 -11.52
N THR A 193 21.81 -20.47 -10.26
CA THR A 193 21.23 -21.72 -9.74
C THR A 193 19.71 -21.61 -9.67
N ILE A 194 19.19 -20.48 -9.19
CA ILE A 194 17.74 -20.20 -9.16
C ILE A 194 17.18 -20.15 -10.57
N ALA A 195 17.81 -19.40 -11.48
CA ALA A 195 17.39 -19.20 -12.86
C ALA A 195 17.25 -20.53 -13.62
N ASN A 196 18.20 -21.47 -13.43
CA ASN A 196 18.10 -22.81 -14.01
C ASN A 196 16.90 -23.61 -13.46
N GLN A 197 16.56 -23.48 -12.18
CA GLN A 197 15.39 -24.16 -11.61
C GLN A 197 14.07 -23.51 -12.07
N LEU A 198 14.03 -22.17 -12.15
CA LEU A 198 12.91 -21.42 -12.70
C LEU A 198 12.60 -21.83 -14.13
N LEU A 199 13.60 -21.79 -15.02
CA LEU A 199 13.42 -22.09 -16.44
C LEU A 199 12.88 -23.51 -16.64
N ARG A 200 13.47 -24.51 -15.97
CA ARG A 200 13.00 -25.91 -15.99
C ARG A 200 11.54 -26.05 -15.59
N GLN A 201 11.10 -25.33 -14.55
CA GLN A 201 9.72 -25.40 -14.06
C GLN A 201 8.75 -24.66 -14.99
N VAL A 202 9.16 -23.50 -15.53
CA VAL A 202 8.36 -22.73 -16.51
C VAL A 202 8.13 -23.54 -17.79
N GLU A 203 9.16 -24.20 -18.31
CA GLU A 203 9.08 -25.03 -19.52
C GLU A 203 8.29 -26.33 -19.28
N SER A 204 8.64 -27.11 -18.25
CA SER A 204 8.03 -28.43 -18.03
C SER A 204 6.57 -28.39 -17.59
N LEU A 205 6.13 -27.28 -16.98
CA LEU A 205 4.75 -27.08 -16.55
C LEU A 205 3.92 -26.21 -17.51
N ASP A 206 4.54 -25.72 -18.60
CA ASP A 206 3.92 -24.83 -19.61
C ASP A 206 3.25 -23.61 -18.94
N VAL A 207 4.04 -22.91 -18.12
CA VAL A 207 3.55 -21.83 -17.23
C VAL A 207 3.16 -20.60 -18.04
N GLU A 208 1.95 -20.09 -17.79
CA GLU A 208 1.43 -18.86 -18.41
C GLU A 208 1.59 -17.63 -17.49
N LEU A 209 1.79 -17.85 -16.18
CA LEU A 209 1.94 -16.80 -15.18
C LEU A 209 2.92 -17.21 -14.08
N LEU A 210 4.11 -16.61 -14.04
CA LEU A 210 5.05 -16.74 -12.93
C LEU A 210 4.80 -15.60 -11.91
N ILE A 211 4.76 -15.95 -10.63
CA ILE A 211 4.56 -15.01 -9.51
C ILE A 211 5.68 -15.20 -8.49
N THR A 212 6.33 -14.11 -8.06
CA THR A 212 7.35 -14.15 -7.01
C THR A 212 7.48 -12.80 -6.27
N PHE A 213 8.55 -12.59 -5.52
CA PHE A 213 8.88 -11.35 -4.81
C PHE A 213 9.41 -10.27 -5.74
N ASP A 214 9.34 -9.01 -5.31
CA ASP A 214 10.05 -7.89 -5.95
C ASP A 214 11.49 -7.73 -5.41
N LYS A 215 12.22 -6.73 -5.93
CA LYS A 215 13.62 -6.46 -5.59
C LYS A 215 13.88 -6.25 -4.09
N GLU A 216 12.89 -5.72 -3.37
CA GLU A 216 12.98 -5.41 -1.94
C GLU A 216 12.62 -6.63 -1.06
N GLY A 217 12.18 -7.75 -1.62
CA GLY A 217 12.03 -9.02 -0.92
C GLY A 217 11.07 -8.99 0.29
N VAL A 218 10.07 -8.09 0.28
CA VAL A 218 9.13 -7.73 1.37
C VAL A 218 9.77 -7.11 2.62
N SER A 219 10.98 -7.53 3.01
CA SER A 219 11.71 -7.02 4.18
C SER A 219 13.22 -6.95 3.97
N GLY A 220 13.69 -6.89 2.73
CA GLY A 220 15.10 -6.99 2.37
C GLY A 220 15.67 -8.40 2.59
N HIS A 221 14.84 -9.46 2.53
CA HIS A 221 15.33 -10.81 2.79
C HIS A 221 16.21 -11.30 1.62
N PRO A 222 17.49 -11.64 1.83
CA PRO A 222 18.42 -11.95 0.73
C PRO A 222 17.91 -13.02 -0.24
N ASN A 223 17.34 -14.11 0.28
CA ASN A 223 16.80 -15.19 -0.56
C ASN A 223 15.62 -14.71 -1.44
N HIS A 224 14.80 -13.76 -0.98
CA HIS A 224 13.66 -13.24 -1.75
C HIS A 224 14.17 -12.33 -2.87
N CYS A 225 15.12 -11.44 -2.55
CA CYS A 225 15.81 -10.58 -3.50
C CYS A 225 16.54 -11.41 -4.57
N ALA A 226 17.22 -12.51 -4.18
CA ALA A 226 17.91 -13.41 -5.10
C ALA A 226 16.95 -14.07 -6.11
N ILE A 227 15.73 -14.43 -5.70
CA ILE A 227 14.70 -14.92 -6.62
C ILE A 227 14.26 -13.83 -7.59
N TYR A 228 14.08 -12.59 -7.12
CA TYR A 228 13.80 -11.46 -8.00
C TYR A 228 14.90 -11.30 -9.06
N PHE A 229 16.17 -11.15 -8.66
CA PHE A 229 17.27 -10.93 -9.60
C PHE A 229 17.47 -12.09 -10.58
N ALA A 230 17.27 -13.34 -10.14
CA ALA A 230 17.29 -14.49 -11.05
C ALA A 230 16.14 -14.45 -12.08
N THR A 231 14.93 -14.10 -11.64
CA THR A 231 13.75 -13.97 -12.51
C THR A 231 13.91 -12.81 -13.50
N ALA A 232 14.38 -11.67 -13.00
CA ALA A 232 14.67 -10.46 -13.77
C ALA A 232 15.73 -10.71 -14.85
N SER A 233 16.82 -11.41 -14.51
CA SER A 233 17.86 -11.83 -15.46
C SER A 233 17.28 -12.69 -16.60
N LEU A 234 16.45 -13.70 -16.29
CA LEU A 234 15.77 -14.51 -17.31
C LEU A 234 14.85 -13.68 -18.22
N CYS A 235 14.18 -12.65 -17.68
CA CYS A 235 13.32 -11.75 -18.44
C CYS A 235 14.12 -10.87 -19.40
N LEU A 236 15.22 -10.28 -18.95
CA LEU A 236 16.12 -9.48 -19.79
C LEU A 236 16.71 -10.32 -20.92
N SER A 237 17.31 -11.47 -20.59
CA SER A 237 17.87 -12.42 -21.56
C SER A 237 16.82 -13.05 -22.50
N GLY A 238 15.52 -12.82 -22.27
CA GLY A 238 14.45 -13.34 -23.12
C GLY A 238 14.29 -14.86 -23.04
N LEU A 239 14.70 -15.46 -21.92
CA LEU A 239 14.62 -16.90 -21.67
C LEU A 239 13.25 -17.32 -21.09
N ILE A 240 12.53 -16.40 -20.44
CA ILE A 240 11.11 -16.63 -20.12
C ILE A 240 10.30 -16.59 -21.43
N PRO A 241 9.47 -17.61 -21.74
CA PRO A 241 8.60 -17.61 -22.92
C PRO A 241 7.70 -16.36 -22.96
N SER A 242 7.50 -15.79 -24.15
CA SER A 242 6.66 -14.59 -24.33
C SER A 242 5.16 -14.79 -24.00
N SER A 243 4.72 -16.05 -23.89
CA SER A 243 3.41 -16.45 -23.37
C SER A 243 3.30 -16.41 -21.84
N CYS A 244 4.44 -16.42 -21.13
CA CYS A 244 4.51 -16.42 -19.68
C CYS A 244 4.65 -14.98 -19.16
N LYS A 245 3.60 -14.48 -18.50
CA LYS A 245 3.67 -13.20 -17.79
C LYS A 245 4.38 -13.37 -16.45
N VAL A 246 5.14 -12.37 -16.03
CA VAL A 246 5.83 -12.38 -14.74
C VAL A 246 5.30 -11.27 -13.85
N LEU A 247 4.75 -11.61 -12.69
CA LEU A 247 4.29 -10.68 -11.67
C LEU A 247 5.16 -10.76 -10.40
N THR A 248 5.47 -9.61 -9.82
CA THR A 248 6.15 -9.51 -8.53
C THR A 248 5.27 -8.88 -7.48
N LEU A 249 5.34 -9.38 -6.25
CA LEU A 249 4.60 -8.86 -5.10
C LEU A 249 5.22 -7.54 -4.63
N GLU A 250 4.43 -6.47 -4.64
CA GLU A 250 4.88 -5.16 -4.20
C GLU A 250 5.25 -5.17 -2.70
N THR A 251 6.51 -4.84 -2.41
CA THR A 251 6.97 -4.54 -1.07
C THR A 251 6.42 -3.19 -0.63
N VAL A 252 5.83 -3.16 0.57
CA VAL A 252 5.31 -1.93 1.17
C VAL A 252 6.01 -1.60 2.48
N ASN A 253 6.07 -0.31 2.79
CA ASN A 253 6.59 0.20 4.06
C ASN A 253 5.83 -0.39 5.28
N LEU A 254 6.45 -0.29 6.46
CA LEU A 254 5.96 -0.91 7.69
C LEU A 254 4.53 -0.47 8.07
N CYS A 255 4.16 0.79 7.82
CA CYS A 255 2.82 1.30 8.09
C CYS A 255 1.78 0.57 7.21
N ARG A 256 1.92 0.67 5.89
CA ARG A 256 1.05 -0.02 4.92
C ARG A 256 0.99 -1.53 5.15
N LYS A 257 2.13 -2.14 5.53
CA LYS A 257 2.25 -3.57 5.84
C LYS A 257 1.26 -4.01 6.91
N TYR A 258 1.03 -3.21 7.96
CA TYR A 258 0.16 -3.54 9.09
C TYR A 258 -1.20 -2.81 9.12
N MET A 259 -1.57 -2.08 8.06
CA MET A 259 -2.87 -1.41 7.93
C MET A 259 -4.04 -2.34 7.55
N SER A 260 -3.79 -3.62 7.25
CA SER A 260 -4.82 -4.59 6.84
C SER A 260 -5.75 -4.06 5.72
N ILE A 261 -7.07 -3.99 5.93
CA ILE A 261 -8.02 -3.43 4.95
C ILE A 261 -7.94 -1.91 4.79
N PHE A 262 -7.27 -1.19 5.71
CA PHE A 262 -7.13 0.26 5.62
C PHE A 262 -6.10 0.71 4.58
N ASP A 263 -5.31 -0.22 4.01
CA ASP A 263 -4.47 0.04 2.84
C ASP A 263 -5.22 -0.09 1.50
N LEU A 264 -6.53 -0.39 1.54
CA LEU A 264 -7.35 -0.61 0.35
C LEU A 264 -7.43 0.59 -0.61
N PRO A 265 -7.67 1.84 -0.16
CA PRO A 265 -7.72 2.99 -1.07
C PRO A 265 -6.40 3.19 -1.81
N VAL A 266 -5.28 3.11 -1.07
CA VAL A 266 -3.93 3.26 -1.62
C VAL A 266 -3.61 2.14 -2.62
N SER A 267 -3.96 0.90 -2.29
CA SER A 267 -3.76 -0.25 -3.17
C SER A 267 -4.56 -0.16 -4.48
N LEU A 268 -5.80 0.33 -4.43
CA LEU A 268 -6.65 0.50 -5.61
C LEU A 268 -6.24 1.69 -6.50
N LEU A 269 -5.50 2.67 -5.94
CA LEU A 269 -5.04 3.85 -6.66
C LEU A 269 -3.64 3.68 -7.28
N LEU A 270 -2.75 2.93 -6.62
CA LEU A 270 -1.33 2.87 -6.99
C LEU A 270 -0.91 1.57 -7.70
N SER A 271 -1.54 0.44 -7.38
CA SER A 271 -1.09 -0.88 -7.88
C SER A 271 -1.76 -1.23 -9.22
N THR A 272 -1.00 -1.82 -10.15
CA THR A 272 -1.50 -2.18 -11.49
C THR A 272 -2.31 -3.48 -11.50
N ASN A 273 -1.86 -4.46 -10.70
CA ASN A 273 -2.57 -5.71 -10.46
C ASN A 273 -2.82 -5.84 -8.95
N TRP A 274 -3.96 -6.41 -8.57
CA TRP A 274 -4.33 -6.59 -7.16
C TRP A 274 -5.26 -7.76 -6.95
N VAL A 275 -5.27 -8.27 -5.73
CA VAL A 275 -6.20 -9.30 -5.26
C VAL A 275 -6.67 -8.96 -3.86
N ILE A 276 -7.98 -8.74 -3.68
CA ILE A 276 -8.59 -8.38 -2.40
C ILE A 276 -9.46 -9.55 -1.91
N LEU A 277 -9.26 -10.03 -0.69
CA LEU A 277 -10.02 -11.15 -0.12
C LEU A 277 -11.29 -10.72 0.61
N ASN A 278 -12.34 -11.51 0.43
CA ASN A 278 -13.50 -11.48 1.33
C ASN A 278 -13.17 -12.14 2.68
N TRP A 279 -13.99 -11.90 3.70
CA TRP A 279 -13.75 -12.39 5.06
C TRP A 279 -13.68 -13.93 5.18
N LYS A 280 -14.38 -14.69 4.33
CA LYS A 280 -14.30 -16.17 4.33
C LYS A 280 -12.95 -16.63 3.78
N ALA A 281 -12.50 -16.06 2.66
CA ALA A 281 -11.22 -16.37 2.05
C ALA A 281 -10.04 -15.93 2.93
N ARG A 282 -10.11 -14.74 3.55
CA ARG A 282 -9.12 -14.29 4.54
C ARG A 282 -8.96 -15.29 5.68
N ARG A 283 -10.07 -15.79 6.24
CA ARG A 283 -10.01 -16.82 7.30
C ARG A 283 -9.40 -18.14 6.83
N ALA A 284 -9.55 -18.51 5.55
CA ALA A 284 -8.86 -19.67 5.00
C ALA A 284 -7.33 -19.46 4.97
N VAL A 285 -6.84 -18.31 4.48
CA VAL A 285 -5.41 -17.95 4.55
C VAL A 285 -4.89 -17.94 5.99
N GLN A 286 -5.64 -17.34 6.92
CA GLN A 286 -5.26 -17.32 8.34
C GLN A 286 -5.27 -18.71 8.99
N ASN A 287 -6.07 -19.66 8.49
CA ASN A 287 -6.05 -21.05 8.94
C ASN A 287 -4.86 -21.80 8.36
N ALA A 288 -4.57 -21.62 7.07
CA ALA A 288 -3.39 -22.18 6.43
C ALA A 288 -2.09 -21.71 7.12
N MET A 289 -2.01 -20.43 7.52
CA MET A 289 -0.87 -19.93 8.33
C MET A 289 -0.72 -20.64 9.67
N ARG A 290 -1.80 -21.16 10.27
CA ARG A 290 -1.74 -21.87 11.56
C ARG A 290 -1.22 -23.30 11.42
N LEU A 291 -1.16 -23.84 10.20
CA LEU A 291 -0.53 -25.13 9.92
C LEU A 291 1.00 -25.04 9.98
N HIS A 292 1.58 -23.85 9.72
CA HIS A 292 2.98 -23.50 10.02
C HIS A 292 3.23 -23.29 11.53
N ASN A 293 2.91 -24.30 12.33
CA ASN A 293 2.91 -24.27 13.79
C ASN A 293 4.34 -24.17 14.37
N SER A 294 5.30 -24.88 13.78
CA SER A 294 6.72 -24.91 14.18
C SER A 294 7.41 -23.54 14.11
N GLN A 295 6.75 -22.61 13.42
CA GLN A 295 7.18 -21.25 13.10
C GLN A 295 6.34 -20.16 13.81
N MET A 296 5.33 -20.54 14.61
CA MET A 296 4.27 -19.65 15.09
C MET A 296 4.64 -18.80 16.33
N VAL A 297 5.56 -17.86 16.13
CA VAL A 297 6.03 -16.89 17.14
C VAL A 297 5.06 -15.71 17.38
N TRP A 298 5.25 -14.96 18.47
CA TRP A 298 4.30 -13.94 18.92
C TRP A 298 4.03 -12.84 17.88
N PHE A 299 5.08 -12.31 17.23
CA PHE A 299 4.92 -11.27 16.21
C PHE A 299 4.25 -11.80 14.94
N ARG A 300 4.39 -13.10 14.64
CA ARG A 300 3.70 -13.75 13.53
C ARG A 300 2.18 -13.82 13.77
N LYS A 301 1.75 -14.00 15.03
CA LYS A 301 0.32 -13.89 15.40
C LYS A 301 -0.22 -12.48 15.13
N LEU A 302 0.56 -11.43 15.41
CA LEU A 302 0.20 -10.05 15.04
C LEU A 302 0.15 -9.86 13.53
N TYR A 303 1.13 -10.40 12.78
CA TYR A 303 1.13 -10.38 11.33
C TYR A 303 -0.14 -11.01 10.72
N ILE A 304 -0.55 -12.19 11.20
CA ILE A 304 -1.77 -12.87 10.72
C ILE A 304 -3.03 -12.01 10.94
N VAL A 305 -3.07 -11.17 11.98
CA VAL A 305 -4.21 -10.30 12.31
C VAL A 305 -4.15 -8.95 11.58
N PHE A 306 -2.98 -8.32 11.47
CA PHE A 306 -2.86 -6.93 11.01
C PHE A 306 -2.23 -6.79 9.62
N SER A 307 -1.51 -7.80 9.12
CA SER A 307 -0.85 -7.69 7.80
C SER A 307 -1.87 -7.45 6.69
N ARG A 308 -1.55 -6.53 5.78
CA ARG A 308 -2.29 -6.38 4.52
C ARG A 308 -2.10 -7.58 3.61
N TYR A 309 -0.96 -8.28 3.63
CA TYR A 309 -0.74 -9.45 2.76
C TYR A 309 -1.67 -10.64 3.07
N MET A 310 -2.28 -10.67 4.27
CA MET A 310 -3.36 -11.62 4.61
C MET A 310 -4.69 -11.34 3.91
N VAL A 311 -4.83 -10.21 3.19
CA VAL A 311 -6.11 -9.75 2.63
C VAL A 311 -6.01 -9.02 1.30
N ILE A 312 -4.91 -8.32 1.00
CA ILE A 312 -4.66 -7.57 -0.23
C ILE A 312 -3.25 -7.88 -0.72
N ASN A 313 -3.12 -8.58 -1.84
CA ASN A 313 -1.89 -8.58 -2.62
C ASN A 313 -1.95 -7.47 -3.67
N SER A 314 -0.86 -6.74 -3.81
CA SER A 314 -0.60 -5.82 -4.92
C SER A 314 0.56 -6.40 -5.71
N LEU A 315 0.44 -6.40 -7.03
CA LEU A 315 1.36 -7.08 -7.94
C LEU A 315 1.72 -6.14 -9.09
N ARG A 316 2.99 -6.14 -9.49
CA ARG A 316 3.50 -5.40 -10.65
C ARG A 316 3.94 -6.40 -11.72
N GLU A 317 3.63 -6.12 -12.99
CA GLU A 317 4.15 -6.92 -14.10
C GLU A 317 5.58 -6.47 -14.41
N ILE A 318 6.51 -7.42 -14.52
CA ILE A 318 7.90 -7.12 -14.91
C ILE A 318 7.90 -6.63 -16.37
N ASN A 319 8.40 -5.42 -16.56
CA ASN A 319 8.70 -4.85 -17.86
C ASN A 319 10.22 -4.80 -18.05
N LYS A 320 10.72 -5.10 -19.26
CA LYS A 320 12.17 -5.15 -19.54
C LYS A 320 12.85 -3.81 -19.28
N SER A 321 12.24 -2.70 -19.71
CA SER A 321 12.78 -1.36 -19.45
C SER A 321 12.94 -1.09 -17.96
N ASP A 322 11.94 -1.45 -17.17
CA ASP A 322 11.91 -1.16 -15.74
C ASP A 322 12.99 -1.98 -15.00
N VAL A 323 13.22 -3.22 -15.44
CA VAL A 323 14.28 -4.09 -14.92
C VAL A 323 15.68 -3.62 -15.32
N GLU A 324 15.88 -3.11 -16.53
CA GLU A 324 17.16 -2.53 -16.94
C GLU A 324 17.56 -1.38 -16.01
N PHE A 325 16.64 -0.48 -15.67
CA PHE A 325 16.91 0.56 -14.66
C PHE A 325 17.13 -0.03 -13.26
N GLU A 326 16.27 -0.95 -12.80
CA GLU A 326 16.36 -1.50 -11.44
C GLU A 326 17.62 -2.36 -11.17
N ILE A 327 18.28 -2.90 -12.22
CA ILE A 327 19.56 -3.63 -12.11
C ILE A 327 20.77 -2.68 -12.25
N LEU A 328 20.63 -1.54 -12.93
CA LEU A 328 21.72 -0.54 -13.05
C LEU A 328 21.89 0.30 -11.77
N ASP A 329 20.86 0.38 -10.93
CA ASP A 329 20.87 1.10 -9.64
C ASP A 329 21.43 0.27 -8.46
N THR A 330 21.91 -0.97 -8.69
CA THR A 330 22.46 -1.89 -7.66
C THR A 330 23.93 -2.21 -7.84
#